data_AF-A0A3A4UVM2-F1
#
_entry.id   AF-A0A3A4UVM2-F1
#
_cell.length_a   1.000
_cell.length_b   1.000
_cell.length_c   1.000
_cell.angle_alpha   90.00
_cell.angle_beta   90.00
_cell.angle_gamma   90.00
#
_symmetry.space_group_name_H-M   'P 1'
#
loop_
_entity.id
_entity.type
_entity.pdbx_description
1 polymer ?
#
loop_
_entity_poly.entity_id
_entity_poly.type
_entity_poly.pdbx_seq_one_letter_code
_entity_poly.pdbx_strand_id
1 'polypeptide(L)'
;MQVKFVLIVLFLAAVAFAQVPPADWVEESIKSDFRQLGVGFCRAEEQCLVRNDFNPDFDNNPNSYWDGLRNRSNGPKCINDTQYILDYYCDGGSWTSRTRRISEQLLAVALAQSGENFSLYCDRYDRVLNRYLYPVERGIAQDFLGKFCPQGFTEQVLEGCTNNMCVLRHAGGVAFGASLNSPVDNPQRSFLFALNRPSNECRNAVDDDGEFDPCGNNVWYDRRLNAVLYAPGVPSLPAPQLLASDFFRRPFEEKLHPYVFSFVHRPQVQRYNYSFFNQTPLFNYVYMAKANEEFVYAFKQENVTLFQIDFAGWYFSNIALPKDACARLMKRADSFAGCEQQPSPSEFFMAAQRTPPPGNFRQPSLVDAWSDVVGMLRVGR
;
A
#
# COMPACT_ATOMS: atom_id res chain seq x y z
N MET A 1 3.29 32.88 91.96
CA MET A 1 1.89 32.78 91.51
C MET A 1 1.89 32.86 89.98
N GLN A 2 1.51 31.76 89.33
CA GLN A 2 1.26 31.54 87.88
C GLN A 2 2.35 31.93 86.86
N VAL A 3 3.22 30.96 86.58
CA VAL A 3 3.99 30.86 85.33
C VAL A 3 3.05 30.30 84.25
N LYS A 4 2.77 31.09 83.20
CA LYS A 4 2.05 30.63 82.00
C LYS A 4 3.05 29.94 81.06
N PHE A 5 2.92 28.62 80.94
CA PHE A 5 3.52 27.84 79.85
C PHE A 5 2.90 28.29 78.52
N VAL A 6 3.66 28.99 77.69
CA VAL A 6 3.32 29.18 76.28
C VAL A 6 3.82 27.95 75.54
N LEU A 7 2.88 27.09 75.16
CA LEU A 7 3.08 25.94 74.30
C LEU A 7 3.46 26.46 72.91
N ILE A 8 4.75 26.47 72.58
CA ILE A 8 5.19 26.60 71.18
C ILE A 8 4.84 25.26 70.52
N VAL A 9 3.67 25.22 69.88
CA VAL A 9 3.32 24.17 68.93
C VAL A 9 4.29 24.33 67.75
N LEU A 10 5.34 23.53 67.74
CA LEU A 10 6.09 23.24 66.54
C LEU A 10 5.09 22.70 65.51
N PHE A 11 4.69 23.54 64.56
CA PHE A 11 4.21 23.09 63.27
C PHE A 11 5.38 22.36 62.60
N LEU A 12 5.48 21.06 62.88
CA LEU A 12 6.14 20.11 61.99
C LEU A 12 5.44 20.25 60.65
N ALA A 13 6.08 20.99 59.74
CA ALA A 13 5.77 20.97 58.34
C ALA A 13 5.95 19.52 57.88
N ALA A 14 4.86 18.77 57.86
CA ALA A 14 4.74 17.58 57.04
C ALA A 14 4.81 18.05 55.58
N VAL A 15 6.03 18.30 55.12
CA VAL A 15 6.33 18.27 53.69
C VAL A 15 6.19 16.81 53.31
N ALA A 16 4.95 16.43 53.00
CA ALA A 16 4.67 15.23 52.24
C ALA A 16 5.42 15.41 50.92
N PHE A 17 6.66 14.88 50.87
CA PHE A 17 7.29 14.58 49.60
C PHE A 17 6.34 13.61 48.93
N ALA A 18 5.48 14.13 48.05
CA ALA A 18 4.74 13.32 47.11
C ALA A 18 5.82 12.51 46.38
N GLN A 19 5.92 11.22 46.72
CA GLN A 19 6.77 10.30 46.01
C GLN A 19 6.17 10.25 44.61
N VAL A 20 6.74 11.03 43.70
CA VAL A 20 6.47 10.86 42.28
C VAL A 20 6.82 9.40 42.01
N PRO A 21 5.86 8.57 41.57
CA PRO A 21 6.16 7.19 41.27
C PRO A 21 7.35 7.17 40.29
N PRO A 22 8.29 6.22 40.46
CA PRO A 22 9.44 6.12 39.57
C PRO A 22 8.94 6.09 38.12
N ALA A 23 9.54 6.92 37.27
CA ALA A 23 9.22 6.89 35.85
C ALA A 23 9.72 5.57 35.26
N ASP A 24 8.79 4.78 34.72
CA ASP A 24 9.13 3.55 34.00
C ASP A 24 9.55 3.92 32.57
N TRP A 25 10.81 3.59 32.25
CA TRP A 25 11.32 3.70 30.89
C TRP A 25 10.95 2.44 30.12
N VAL A 26 10.31 2.61 28.97
CA VAL A 26 9.98 1.51 28.05
C VAL A 26 10.81 1.69 26.79
N GLU A 27 11.40 0.60 26.32
CA GLU A 27 12.07 0.57 25.02
C GLU A 27 11.00 0.57 23.92
N GLU A 28 11.08 1.52 23.00
CA GLU A 28 10.13 1.69 21.90
C GLU A 28 10.85 1.61 20.55
N SER A 29 10.25 0.92 19.59
CA SER A 29 10.81 0.81 18.24
C SER A 29 10.61 2.13 17.47
N ILE A 30 11.67 2.58 16.79
CA ILE A 30 11.57 3.73 15.87
C ILE A 30 10.73 3.30 14.66
N LYS A 31 9.72 4.10 14.34
CA LYS A 31 8.81 3.90 13.21
C LYS A 31 8.99 5.01 12.19
N SER A 32 8.81 4.68 10.91
CA SER A 32 8.75 5.65 9.81
C SER A 32 7.30 5.88 9.39
N ASP A 33 7.00 7.10 8.92
CA ASP A 33 5.71 7.32 8.25
C ASP A 33 5.61 6.59 6.90
N PHE A 34 4.40 6.50 6.36
CA PHE A 34 4.14 5.77 5.10
C PHE A 34 4.80 6.40 3.86
N ARG A 35 5.33 7.63 3.96
CA ARG A 35 6.14 8.28 2.92
C ARG A 35 7.62 8.32 3.27
N GLN A 36 7.98 7.83 4.46
CA GLN A 36 9.29 7.87 5.07
C GLN A 36 9.90 9.27 5.12
N LEU A 37 9.05 10.28 5.30
CA LEU A 37 9.50 11.66 5.44
C LEU A 37 9.86 12.00 6.88
N GLY A 38 9.26 11.29 7.84
CA GLY A 38 9.53 11.42 9.26
C GLY A 38 9.71 10.06 9.94
N VAL A 39 10.42 10.11 11.06
CA VAL A 39 10.54 9.01 12.02
C VAL A 39 10.04 9.46 13.39
N GLY A 40 9.64 8.51 14.22
CA GLY A 40 9.07 8.78 15.53
C GLY A 40 8.75 7.50 16.29
N PHE A 41 7.91 7.65 17.31
CA PHE A 41 7.48 6.57 18.19
C PHE A 41 5.96 6.57 18.30
N CYS A 42 5.39 5.38 18.38
CA CYS A 42 4.00 5.14 18.74
C CYS A 42 3.92 4.56 20.14
N ARG A 43 2.73 4.50 20.73
CA ARG A 43 2.53 3.96 22.09
C ARG A 43 2.51 2.44 22.13
N ALA A 44 2.27 1.80 20.99
CA ALA A 44 2.25 0.35 20.86
C ALA A 44 3.06 -0.10 19.64
N GLU A 45 3.61 -1.31 19.72
CA GLU A 45 4.48 -1.88 18.69
C GLU A 45 3.71 -2.14 17.39
N GLU A 46 2.44 -2.48 17.46
CA GLU A 46 1.56 -2.76 16.32
C GLU A 46 1.00 -1.49 15.66
N GLN A 47 1.19 -0.31 16.26
CA GLN A 47 0.76 0.96 15.67
C GLN A 47 1.70 1.40 14.55
N CYS A 48 1.16 2.13 13.57
CA CYS A 48 1.93 2.73 12.51
C CYS A 48 2.00 4.25 12.68
N LEU A 49 3.20 4.81 12.51
CA LEU A 49 3.43 6.25 12.58
C LEU A 49 2.80 6.94 11.38
N VAL A 50 1.86 7.84 11.61
CA VAL A 50 1.28 8.69 10.55
C VAL A 50 2.19 9.89 10.33
N ARG A 51 2.44 10.68 11.38
CA ARG A 51 3.36 11.83 11.38
C ARG A 51 3.83 12.12 12.80
N ASN A 52 5.12 12.33 12.99
CA ASN A 52 5.67 12.55 14.34
C ASN A 52 5.28 13.92 14.94
N ASP A 53 4.89 14.89 14.11
CA ASP A 53 4.47 16.24 14.50
C ASP A 53 2.95 16.38 14.73
N PHE A 54 2.20 15.27 14.67
CA PHE A 54 0.77 15.21 14.97
C PHE A 54 0.51 14.91 16.45
N ASN A 55 -0.75 14.98 16.88
CA ASN A 55 -1.13 14.93 18.29
C ASN A 55 -1.54 13.51 18.74
N PRO A 56 -0.85 12.92 19.75
CA PRO A 56 -1.20 11.62 20.32
C PRO A 56 -2.62 11.51 20.89
N ASP A 57 -3.27 12.63 21.23
CA ASP A 57 -4.65 12.63 21.73
C ASP A 57 -5.67 12.19 20.66
N PHE A 58 -5.28 12.24 19.39
CA PHE A 58 -6.09 11.78 18.26
C PHE A 58 -5.64 10.42 17.73
N ASP A 59 -4.69 9.73 18.39
CA ASP A 59 -4.22 8.42 17.95
C ASP A 59 -5.40 7.45 17.78
N ASN A 60 -5.27 6.57 16.79
CA ASN A 60 -6.26 5.56 16.43
C ASN A 60 -7.58 6.11 15.89
N ASN A 61 -7.60 7.38 15.47
CA ASN A 61 -8.69 7.99 14.72
C ASN A 61 -8.22 8.40 13.31
N PRO A 62 -8.23 7.49 12.31
CA PRO A 62 -7.75 7.81 10.97
C PRO A 62 -8.50 8.97 10.30
N ASN A 63 -9.77 9.20 10.65
CA ASN A 63 -10.57 10.29 10.07
C ASN A 63 -10.05 11.68 10.45
N SER A 64 -9.34 11.83 11.57
CA SER A 64 -8.76 13.11 11.99
C SER A 64 -7.50 13.47 11.20
N TYR A 65 -6.96 12.56 10.37
CA TYR A 65 -5.82 12.82 9.49
C TYR A 65 -6.02 14.09 8.65
N TRP A 66 -7.21 14.25 8.09
CA TRP A 66 -7.58 15.38 7.24
C TRP A 66 -7.57 16.71 7.99
N ASP A 67 -8.00 16.71 9.25
CA ASP A 67 -7.93 17.88 10.11
C ASP A 67 -6.48 18.19 10.50
N GLY A 68 -5.68 17.14 10.72
CA GLY A 68 -4.23 17.18 10.94
C GLY A 68 -3.45 17.88 9.83
N LEU A 69 -3.86 17.71 8.56
CA LEU A 69 -3.22 18.39 7.43
C LEU A 69 -3.36 19.92 7.50
N ARG A 70 -4.41 20.43 8.17
CA ARG A 70 -4.64 21.87 8.36
C ARG A 70 -4.04 22.37 9.66
N ASN A 71 -4.30 21.63 10.73
CA ASN A 71 -3.79 21.91 12.05
C ASN A 71 -3.21 20.62 12.62
N ARG A 72 -1.88 20.57 12.72
CA ARG A 72 -1.13 19.39 13.16
C ARG A 72 -1.61 18.88 14.53
N SER A 73 -2.10 19.76 15.39
CA SER A 73 -2.64 19.42 16.70
C SER A 73 -3.94 18.60 16.67
N ASN A 74 -4.57 18.47 15.50
CA ASN A 74 -5.83 17.74 15.29
C ASN A 74 -5.65 16.42 14.53
N GLY A 75 -4.43 16.07 14.11
CA GLY A 75 -4.15 14.84 13.38
C GLY A 75 -3.69 13.71 14.31
N PRO A 76 -3.89 12.43 13.93
CA PRO A 76 -3.42 11.29 14.70
C PRO A 76 -1.91 11.15 14.52
N LYS A 77 -1.13 11.06 15.61
CA LYS A 77 0.30 10.76 15.48
C LYS A 77 0.50 9.34 14.95
N CYS A 78 -0.29 8.41 15.46
CA CYS A 78 -0.27 6.99 15.13
C CYS A 78 -1.68 6.44 14.92
N ILE A 79 -1.79 5.37 14.13
CA ILE A 79 -3.03 4.59 14.00
C ILE A 79 -2.75 3.14 14.38
N ASN A 80 -3.80 2.44 14.83
CA ASN A 80 -3.71 1.04 15.25
C ASN A 80 -3.52 0.10 14.06
N ASP A 81 -3.08 -1.11 14.38
CA ASP A 81 -3.15 -2.24 13.46
C ASP A 81 -4.56 -2.36 12.84
N THR A 82 -4.61 -2.78 11.59
CA THR A 82 -5.81 -2.88 10.74
C THR A 82 -6.49 -1.57 10.33
N GLN A 83 -6.05 -0.43 10.86
CA GLN A 83 -6.54 0.87 10.41
C GLN A 83 -5.77 1.37 9.18
N TYR A 84 -6.37 2.31 8.44
CA TYR A 84 -5.78 2.85 7.24
C TYR A 84 -6.07 4.33 7.04
N ILE A 85 -5.22 4.99 6.26
CA ILE A 85 -5.44 6.34 5.72
C ILE A 85 -5.27 6.23 4.21
N LEU A 86 -6.30 6.56 3.44
CA LEU A 86 -6.31 6.27 1.99
C LEU A 86 -5.89 4.82 1.74
N ASP A 87 -4.99 4.56 0.80
CA ASP A 87 -4.54 3.21 0.53
C ASP A 87 -3.54 2.66 1.56
N TYR A 88 -2.99 3.49 2.47
CA TYR A 88 -1.96 3.08 3.42
C TYR A 88 -2.57 2.35 4.61
N TYR A 89 -2.29 1.05 4.70
CA TYR A 89 -2.84 0.15 5.71
C TYR A 89 -1.77 -0.19 6.75
N CYS A 90 -2.12 -0.13 8.03
CA CYS A 90 -1.24 -0.54 9.12
C CYS A 90 -1.36 -2.05 9.35
N ASP A 91 -0.24 -2.77 9.24
CA ASP A 91 -0.15 -4.22 9.38
C ASP A 91 0.96 -4.58 10.37
N GLY A 92 0.59 -4.88 11.61
CA GLY A 92 1.53 -5.26 12.67
C GLY A 92 2.64 -4.23 12.89
N GLY A 93 2.30 -2.94 12.87
CA GLY A 93 3.25 -1.85 13.06
C GLY A 93 4.07 -1.47 11.83
N SER A 94 3.82 -2.12 10.69
CA SER A 94 4.44 -1.84 9.40
C SER A 94 3.42 -1.31 8.40
N TRP A 95 3.84 -0.36 7.56
CA TRP A 95 2.99 0.16 6.50
C TRP A 95 2.93 -0.82 5.32
N THR A 96 1.71 -1.07 4.84
CA THR A 96 1.44 -1.72 3.56
C THR A 96 0.27 -1.01 2.87
N SER A 97 -0.43 -1.67 1.95
CA SER A 97 -1.58 -1.09 1.27
C SER A 97 -2.84 -1.93 1.31
N ARG A 98 -4.00 -1.27 1.24
CA ARG A 98 -5.27 -1.95 0.99
C ARG A 98 -5.27 -2.60 -0.40
N THR A 99 -4.62 -1.98 -1.39
CA THR A 99 -4.36 -2.59 -2.70
C THR A 99 -3.66 -3.95 -2.60
N ARG A 100 -2.65 -4.11 -1.73
CA ARG A 100 -2.02 -5.40 -1.47
C ARG A 100 -3.02 -6.44 -0.97
N ARG A 101 -3.86 -6.10 0.02
CA ARG A 101 -4.87 -7.03 0.57
C ARG A 101 -5.86 -7.50 -0.49
N ILE A 102 -6.33 -6.58 -1.32
CA ILE A 102 -7.19 -6.90 -2.47
C ILE A 102 -6.47 -7.81 -3.46
N SER A 103 -5.18 -7.53 -3.72
CA SER A 103 -4.35 -8.35 -4.61
C SER A 103 -4.16 -9.77 -4.08
N GLU A 104 -3.93 -9.93 -2.77
CA GLU A 104 -3.84 -11.23 -2.10
C GLU A 104 -5.15 -12.02 -2.26
N GLN A 105 -6.30 -11.37 -2.08
CA GLN A 105 -7.62 -11.99 -2.29
C GLN A 105 -7.86 -12.40 -3.74
N LEU A 106 -7.46 -11.57 -4.71
CA LEU A 106 -7.55 -11.90 -6.14
C LEU A 106 -6.62 -13.07 -6.50
N LEU A 107 -5.40 -13.12 -5.96
CA LEU A 107 -4.50 -14.25 -6.16
C LEU A 107 -5.09 -15.54 -5.58
N ALA A 108 -5.73 -15.48 -4.41
CA ALA A 108 -6.41 -16.64 -3.84
C ALA A 108 -7.47 -17.21 -4.81
N VAL A 109 -8.22 -16.35 -5.52
CA VAL A 109 -9.15 -16.78 -6.58
C VAL A 109 -8.42 -17.50 -7.71
N ALA A 110 -7.28 -16.97 -8.17
CA ALA A 110 -6.49 -17.59 -9.23
C ALA A 110 -5.95 -18.97 -8.83
N LEU A 111 -5.44 -19.08 -7.60
CA LEU A 111 -4.89 -20.29 -7.01
C LEU A 111 -5.95 -21.37 -6.79
N ALA A 112 -7.16 -20.99 -6.37
CA ALA A 112 -8.27 -21.93 -6.19
C ALA A 112 -8.79 -22.51 -7.51
N GLN A 113 -8.56 -21.84 -8.64
CA GLN A 113 -9.05 -22.25 -9.96
C GLN A 113 -8.06 -23.15 -10.70
N SER A 114 -6.81 -22.69 -10.86
CA SER A 114 -5.77 -23.48 -11.52
C SER A 114 -4.37 -23.27 -10.95
N GLY A 115 -4.08 -22.08 -10.41
CA GLY A 115 -2.76 -21.68 -9.90
C GLY A 115 -1.65 -21.54 -10.95
N GLU A 116 -1.81 -22.17 -12.11
CA GLU A 116 -0.76 -22.23 -13.13
C GLU A 116 -0.84 -21.15 -14.21
N ASN A 117 -2.01 -20.54 -14.41
CA ASN A 117 -2.21 -19.58 -15.49
C ASN A 117 -3.01 -18.37 -15.02
N PHE A 118 -2.31 -17.27 -14.72
CA PHE A 118 -2.94 -16.02 -14.34
C PHE A 118 -2.06 -14.79 -14.64
N SER A 119 -2.69 -13.62 -14.67
CA SER A 119 -2.01 -12.33 -14.57
C SER A 119 -2.78 -11.40 -13.65
N LEU A 120 -2.09 -10.74 -12.73
CA LEU A 120 -2.60 -9.71 -11.85
C LEU A 120 -1.90 -8.40 -12.17
N TYR A 121 -2.67 -7.32 -12.34
CA TYR A 121 -2.12 -5.98 -12.54
C TYR A 121 -2.85 -4.96 -11.68
N CYS A 122 -2.09 -4.28 -10.83
CA CYS A 122 -2.55 -3.24 -9.92
C CYS A 122 -1.85 -1.92 -10.23
N ASP A 123 -2.64 -0.90 -10.55
CA ASP A 123 -2.20 0.48 -10.81
C ASP A 123 -3.43 1.39 -10.70
N ARG A 124 -3.30 2.67 -11.05
CA ARG A 124 -4.43 3.57 -11.18
C ARG A 124 -5.43 3.08 -12.21
N TYR A 125 -6.71 3.34 -11.99
CA TYR A 125 -7.79 2.84 -12.84
C TYR A 125 -7.61 3.18 -14.34
N ASP A 126 -7.03 4.35 -14.66
CA ASP A 126 -6.81 4.83 -16.03
C ASP A 126 -5.69 4.08 -16.77
N ARG A 127 -4.88 3.32 -16.04
CA ARG A 127 -3.81 2.45 -16.58
C ARG A 127 -4.20 0.98 -16.61
N VAL A 128 -5.14 0.57 -15.77
CA VAL A 128 -5.56 -0.84 -15.61
C VAL A 128 -6.81 -1.16 -16.43
N LEU A 129 -7.80 -0.27 -16.44
CA LEU A 129 -9.09 -0.52 -17.08
C LEU A 129 -9.07 -0.14 -18.56
N ASN A 130 -9.46 -1.08 -19.42
CA ASN A 130 -9.60 -0.82 -20.86
C ASN A 130 -10.79 0.09 -21.20
N ARG A 131 -11.82 0.13 -20.36
CA ARG A 131 -13.06 0.89 -20.56
C ARG A 131 -13.61 1.38 -19.24
N TYR A 132 -13.74 2.69 -19.09
CA TYR A 132 -14.30 3.35 -17.91
C TYR A 132 -15.11 4.62 -18.24
N LEU A 133 -15.28 4.93 -19.53
CA LEU A 133 -16.04 6.08 -20.03
C LEU A 133 -17.47 5.71 -20.45
N TYR A 134 -18.03 4.62 -19.90
CA TYR A 134 -19.39 4.19 -20.21
C TYR A 134 -20.42 4.93 -19.33
N PRO A 135 -21.62 5.21 -19.87
CA PRO A 135 -22.68 5.85 -19.10
C PRO A 135 -23.21 4.91 -18.02
N VAL A 136 -23.53 5.50 -16.87
CA VAL A 136 -24.22 4.88 -15.74
C VAL A 136 -25.36 5.82 -15.31
N GLU A 137 -26.25 5.38 -14.42
CA GLU A 137 -27.45 6.13 -14.00
C GLU A 137 -27.17 7.61 -13.65
N ARG A 138 -25.99 7.89 -13.08
CA ARG A 138 -25.61 9.20 -12.53
C ARG A 138 -24.39 9.85 -13.19
N GLY A 139 -24.05 9.47 -14.42
CA GLY A 139 -22.96 10.09 -15.18
C GLY A 139 -22.15 9.08 -15.97
N ILE A 140 -20.83 9.13 -15.83
CA ILE A 140 -19.91 8.15 -16.42
C ILE A 140 -19.16 7.40 -15.32
N ALA A 141 -18.83 6.13 -15.55
CA ALA A 141 -18.16 5.31 -14.54
C ALA A 141 -16.86 5.96 -13.99
N GLN A 142 -16.10 6.65 -14.84
CA GLN A 142 -14.90 7.41 -14.45
C GLN A 142 -15.13 8.34 -13.25
N ASP A 143 -16.32 8.93 -13.15
CA ASP A 143 -16.64 9.89 -12.10
C ASP A 143 -16.61 9.25 -10.72
N PHE A 144 -16.89 7.96 -10.63
CA PHE A 144 -16.87 7.19 -9.39
C PHE A 144 -15.50 6.57 -9.09
N LEU A 145 -14.61 6.51 -10.09
CA LEU A 145 -13.24 6.01 -9.95
C LEU A 145 -12.27 7.14 -9.57
N GLY A 146 -12.36 8.28 -10.25
CA GLY A 146 -11.34 9.32 -10.20
C GLY A 146 -11.73 10.64 -9.55
N LYS A 147 -13.02 11.00 -9.46
CA LYS A 147 -13.39 12.37 -9.04
C LYS A 147 -13.48 12.51 -7.53
N PHE A 148 -12.65 13.39 -6.98
CA PHE A 148 -12.93 14.31 -5.86
C PHE A 148 -13.92 13.81 -4.78
N CYS A 149 -13.59 12.74 -4.08
CA CYS A 149 -14.30 12.38 -2.87
C CYS A 149 -13.86 13.31 -1.72
N PRO A 150 -14.75 14.18 -1.21
CA PRO A 150 -14.40 15.09 -0.13
C PRO A 150 -14.01 14.28 1.09
N GLN A 151 -12.83 14.55 1.62
CA GLN A 151 -12.34 13.96 2.84
C GLN A 151 -12.33 14.98 3.98
N GLY A 152 -12.61 14.50 5.20
CA GLY A 152 -12.68 15.33 6.41
C GLY A 152 -13.92 16.25 6.47
N PHE A 153 -14.03 17.02 7.56
CA PHE A 153 -15.23 17.81 7.89
C PHE A 153 -15.55 18.97 6.94
N THR A 154 -14.65 19.28 6.01
CA THR A 154 -14.65 20.57 5.34
C THR A 154 -14.55 20.47 3.83
N GLU A 155 -14.63 19.26 3.26
CA GLU A 155 -14.72 19.00 1.82
C GLU A 155 -13.58 19.56 0.94
N GLN A 156 -12.51 20.13 1.50
CA GLN A 156 -11.46 20.79 0.72
C GLN A 156 -10.28 19.87 0.34
N VAL A 157 -10.15 18.69 0.94
CA VAL A 157 -9.15 17.71 0.50
C VAL A 157 -9.83 16.78 -0.48
N LEU A 158 -9.46 16.94 -1.75
CA LEU A 158 -10.04 16.21 -2.86
C LEU A 158 -9.12 15.07 -3.26
N GLU A 159 -9.44 13.87 -2.78
CA GLU A 159 -8.77 12.63 -3.19
C GLU A 159 -9.66 11.84 -4.15
N GLY A 160 -9.08 10.86 -4.85
CA GLY A 160 -9.85 9.91 -5.65
C GLY A 160 -10.86 9.16 -4.78
N CYS A 161 -12.04 8.85 -5.33
CA CYS A 161 -13.05 8.04 -4.63
C CYS A 161 -12.62 6.57 -4.45
N THR A 162 -11.67 6.12 -5.27
CA THR A 162 -10.99 4.84 -5.12
C THR A 162 -9.50 5.08 -5.10
N ASN A 163 -8.76 4.15 -4.49
CA ASN A 163 -7.32 4.10 -4.68
C ASN A 163 -7.00 3.33 -5.98
N ASN A 164 -5.90 2.58 -5.99
CA ASN A 164 -5.54 1.77 -7.14
C ASN A 164 -6.56 0.63 -7.34
N MET A 165 -6.63 0.17 -8.59
CA MET A 165 -7.45 -0.94 -9.01
C MET A 165 -6.57 -2.11 -9.40
N CYS A 166 -6.99 -3.31 -9.03
CA CYS A 166 -6.35 -4.55 -9.43
C CYS A 166 -7.25 -5.31 -10.39
N VAL A 167 -6.70 -5.78 -11.51
CA VAL A 167 -7.39 -6.70 -12.43
C VAL A 167 -6.65 -8.01 -12.47
N LEU A 168 -7.38 -9.09 -12.22
CA LEU A 168 -6.95 -10.47 -12.35
C LEU A 168 -7.56 -11.09 -13.61
N ARG A 169 -6.71 -11.66 -14.45
CA ARG A 169 -7.10 -12.63 -15.47
C ARG A 169 -6.68 -14.01 -15.02
N HIS A 170 -7.59 -14.97 -15.04
CA HIS A 170 -7.33 -16.37 -14.69
C HIS A 170 -8.12 -17.30 -15.63
N ALA A 171 -8.00 -18.62 -15.47
CA ALA A 171 -8.66 -19.59 -16.32
C ALA A 171 -10.20 -19.46 -16.35
N GLY A 172 -10.81 -19.02 -15.25
CA GLY A 172 -12.26 -18.87 -15.10
C GLY A 172 -12.82 -17.53 -15.59
N GLY A 173 -11.97 -16.56 -15.94
CA GLY A 173 -12.42 -15.25 -16.41
C GLY A 173 -11.56 -14.09 -15.93
N VAL A 174 -12.22 -12.95 -15.71
CA VAL A 174 -11.60 -11.71 -15.25
C VAL A 174 -12.32 -11.24 -13.99
N ALA A 175 -11.54 -10.99 -12.95
CA ALA A 175 -11.99 -10.37 -11.71
C ALA A 175 -11.25 -9.04 -11.51
N PHE A 176 -11.81 -8.14 -10.72
CA PHE A 176 -11.11 -6.94 -10.29
C PHE A 176 -11.48 -6.54 -8.87
N GLY A 177 -10.66 -5.66 -8.31
CA GLY A 177 -10.85 -5.13 -6.98
C GLY A 177 -10.33 -3.72 -6.80
N ALA A 178 -10.88 -3.00 -5.84
CA ALA A 178 -10.43 -1.65 -5.48
C ALA A 178 -10.76 -1.33 -4.02
N SER A 179 -9.90 -0.56 -3.36
CA SER A 179 -10.18 0.03 -2.06
C SER A 179 -10.86 1.39 -2.26
N LEU A 180 -11.85 1.68 -1.43
CA LEU A 180 -12.71 2.85 -1.57
C LEU A 180 -12.36 3.90 -0.53
N ASN A 181 -12.43 5.17 -0.94
CA ASN A 181 -12.27 6.33 -0.06
C ASN A 181 -13.62 6.99 0.28
N SER A 182 -14.73 6.37 -0.17
CA SER A 182 -16.09 6.68 0.27
C SER A 182 -16.77 5.38 0.68
N PRO A 183 -17.74 5.40 1.61
CA PRO A 183 -18.54 4.22 1.91
C PRO A 183 -19.16 3.63 0.65
N VAL A 184 -19.15 2.30 0.53
CA VAL A 184 -19.70 1.60 -0.63
C VAL A 184 -21.17 1.92 -0.86
N ASP A 185 -21.92 2.26 0.19
CA ASP A 185 -23.35 2.51 0.15
C ASP A 185 -23.73 4.00 0.11
N ASN A 186 -22.75 4.88 -0.16
CA ASN A 186 -22.98 6.32 -0.26
C ASN A 186 -24.08 6.62 -1.31
N PRO A 187 -25.19 7.28 -0.92
CA PRO A 187 -26.35 7.45 -1.81
C PRO A 187 -26.10 8.36 -3.00
N GLN A 188 -25.00 9.12 -3.01
CA GLN A 188 -24.64 10.03 -4.10
C GLN A 188 -23.42 9.56 -4.89
N ARG A 189 -22.48 8.89 -4.23
CA ARG A 189 -21.13 8.60 -4.77
C ARG A 189 -20.69 7.15 -4.58
N SER A 190 -21.64 6.24 -4.38
CA SER A 190 -21.36 4.80 -4.29
C SER A 190 -20.60 4.32 -5.53
N PHE A 191 -19.53 3.54 -5.29
CA PHE A 191 -18.82 2.84 -6.35
C PHE A 191 -19.72 1.86 -7.11
N LEU A 192 -20.80 1.38 -6.49
CA LEU A 192 -21.76 0.45 -7.10
C LEU A 192 -22.42 1.04 -8.35
N PHE A 193 -22.53 2.37 -8.44
CA PHE A 193 -23.01 3.02 -9.67
C PHE A 193 -22.10 2.75 -10.86
N ALA A 194 -20.77 2.66 -10.68
CA ALA A 194 -19.85 2.25 -11.73
C ALA A 194 -20.16 0.82 -12.21
N LEU A 195 -20.66 -0.05 -11.33
CA LEU A 195 -21.05 -1.42 -11.67
C LEU A 195 -22.48 -1.54 -12.20
N ASN A 196 -23.16 -0.40 -12.42
CA ASN A 196 -24.58 -0.33 -12.76
C ASN A 196 -25.45 -1.07 -11.74
N ARG A 197 -25.13 -0.88 -10.45
CA ARG A 197 -25.80 -1.47 -9.29
C ARG A 197 -26.37 -0.37 -8.38
N PRO A 198 -27.48 -0.63 -7.67
CA PRO A 198 -28.02 0.33 -6.71
C PRO A 198 -27.07 0.47 -5.50
N SER A 199 -26.99 1.68 -4.94
CA SER A 199 -26.06 1.98 -3.83
C SER A 199 -26.34 1.18 -2.56
N ASN A 200 -27.53 0.60 -2.40
CA ASN A 200 -27.88 -0.17 -1.21
C ASN A 200 -27.62 -1.69 -1.35
N GLU A 201 -27.09 -2.18 -2.47
CA GLU A 201 -26.87 -3.61 -2.71
C GLU A 201 -26.02 -4.23 -1.60
N CYS A 202 -24.95 -3.54 -1.19
CA CYS A 202 -24.02 -4.07 -0.19
C CYS A 202 -24.33 -3.71 1.26
N ARG A 203 -25.56 -3.27 1.58
CA ARG A 203 -25.98 -2.98 2.97
C ARG A 203 -26.10 -4.20 3.88
N ASN A 204 -25.97 -5.42 3.36
CA ASN A 204 -26.05 -6.65 4.14
C ASN A 204 -24.66 -7.27 4.43
N ALA A 205 -23.61 -6.81 3.73
CA ALA A 205 -22.20 -7.15 3.99
C ALA A 205 -21.66 -6.18 5.06
N VAL A 206 -22.02 -6.42 6.31
CA VAL A 206 -21.89 -5.42 7.39
C VAL A 206 -21.05 -5.90 8.56
N ASP A 207 -20.60 -7.14 8.58
CA ASP A 207 -19.65 -7.52 9.63
C ASP A 207 -18.28 -6.86 9.40
N ASP A 208 -17.52 -6.78 10.48
CA ASP A 208 -16.21 -6.11 10.56
C ASP A 208 -15.14 -7.16 10.85
N ASP A 209 -15.36 -8.40 10.37
CA ASP A 209 -14.39 -9.49 10.46
C ASP A 209 -13.22 -9.31 9.48
N GLY A 210 -13.43 -8.40 8.51
CA GLY A 210 -12.63 -8.07 7.35
C GLY A 210 -12.24 -9.27 6.51
N GLU A 211 -13.24 -10.08 6.26
CA GLU A 211 -13.34 -10.95 5.10
C GLU A 211 -14.19 -10.24 4.02
N PHE A 212 -14.18 -10.80 2.81
CA PHE A 212 -15.00 -10.28 1.71
C PHE A 212 -16.35 -10.99 1.67
N ASP A 213 -17.38 -10.29 2.10
CA ASP A 213 -18.74 -10.79 2.15
C ASP A 213 -19.45 -10.68 0.81
N PRO A 214 -20.27 -11.69 0.43
CA PRO A 214 -21.11 -11.58 -0.75
C PRO A 214 -22.18 -10.50 -0.53
N CYS A 215 -22.14 -9.47 -1.36
CA CYS A 215 -23.02 -8.32 -1.24
C CYS A 215 -23.92 -8.11 -2.46
N GLY A 216 -23.73 -8.91 -3.52
CA GLY A 216 -24.49 -8.83 -4.76
C GLY A 216 -24.12 -9.93 -5.76
N ASN A 217 -24.70 -9.87 -6.96
CA ASN A 217 -24.41 -10.83 -8.03
C ASN A 217 -22.95 -10.73 -8.51
N ASN A 218 -22.10 -11.58 -7.92
CA ASN A 218 -20.64 -11.57 -8.11
C ASN A 218 -19.95 -10.29 -7.60
N VAL A 219 -20.54 -9.63 -6.60
CA VAL A 219 -19.92 -8.47 -5.93
C VAL A 219 -19.68 -8.87 -4.48
N TRP A 220 -18.47 -8.63 -4.00
CA TRP A 220 -18.10 -8.83 -2.61
C TRP A 220 -17.58 -7.53 -2.01
N TYR A 221 -17.81 -7.36 -0.72
CA TYR A 221 -17.42 -6.17 0.02
C TYR A 221 -16.78 -6.56 1.34
N ASP A 222 -15.62 -5.96 1.62
CA ASP A 222 -14.97 -6.01 2.92
C ASP A 222 -15.18 -4.65 3.58
N ARG A 223 -15.95 -4.64 4.66
CA ARG A 223 -16.27 -3.41 5.40
C ARG A 223 -15.06 -2.83 6.11
N ARG A 224 -14.23 -3.69 6.72
CA ARG A 224 -13.04 -3.29 7.47
C ARG A 224 -12.03 -2.60 6.57
N LEU A 225 -11.82 -3.11 5.35
CA LEU A 225 -10.95 -2.48 4.35
C LEU A 225 -11.65 -1.39 3.55
N ASN A 226 -12.97 -1.28 3.64
CA ASN A 226 -13.83 -0.54 2.73
C ASN A 226 -13.42 -0.81 1.27
N ALA A 227 -13.43 -2.09 0.89
CA ALA A 227 -12.94 -2.57 -0.39
C ALA A 227 -13.99 -3.41 -1.11
N VAL A 228 -13.99 -3.34 -2.43
CA VAL A 228 -14.94 -4.08 -3.28
C VAL A 228 -14.20 -5.00 -4.23
N LEU A 229 -14.78 -6.19 -4.46
CA LEU A 229 -14.36 -7.13 -5.48
C LEU A 229 -15.53 -7.43 -6.42
N TYR A 230 -15.22 -7.54 -7.71
CA TYR A 230 -16.12 -8.10 -8.70
C TYR A 230 -15.40 -9.25 -9.41
N ALA A 231 -15.98 -10.44 -9.32
CA ALA A 231 -15.38 -11.72 -9.73
C ALA A 231 -16.46 -12.65 -10.32
N PRO A 232 -16.97 -12.35 -11.53
CA PRO A 232 -18.03 -13.11 -12.15
C PRO A 232 -17.64 -14.57 -12.35
N GLY A 233 -18.55 -15.49 -12.00
CA GLY A 233 -18.32 -16.93 -12.12
C GLY A 233 -17.55 -17.56 -10.95
N VAL A 234 -17.23 -16.78 -9.93
CA VAL A 234 -16.68 -17.28 -8.66
C VAL A 234 -17.83 -17.46 -7.67
N PRO A 235 -18.22 -18.69 -7.30
CA PRO A 235 -19.38 -18.92 -6.43
C PRO A 235 -19.13 -18.50 -4.97
N SER A 236 -17.89 -18.62 -4.51
CA SER A 236 -17.43 -18.25 -3.17
C SER A 236 -15.98 -17.79 -3.24
N LEU A 237 -15.64 -16.72 -2.53
CA LEU A 237 -14.25 -16.31 -2.43
C LEU A 237 -13.47 -17.29 -1.54
N PRO A 238 -12.32 -17.79 -1.99
CA PRO A 238 -11.43 -18.55 -1.12
C PRO A 238 -10.79 -17.62 -0.11
N ALA A 239 -10.60 -18.08 1.13
CA ALA A 239 -9.81 -17.32 2.10
C ALA A 239 -8.40 -17.04 1.56
N PRO A 240 -7.82 -15.85 1.78
CA PRO A 240 -6.43 -15.57 1.44
C PRO A 240 -5.53 -16.57 2.17
N GLN A 241 -4.95 -17.51 1.43
CA GLN A 241 -4.01 -18.47 1.99
C GLN A 241 -2.63 -17.82 2.18
N LEU A 242 -1.81 -18.37 3.08
CA LEU A 242 -0.40 -17.99 3.21
C LEU A 242 0.33 -17.99 1.85
N LEU A 243 -0.05 -18.92 0.95
CA LEU A 243 0.45 -19.00 -0.41
C LEU A 243 0.24 -17.72 -1.22
N ALA A 244 -0.88 -17.00 -1.06
CA ALA A 244 -1.13 -15.75 -1.79
C ALA A 244 -0.18 -14.63 -1.32
N SER A 245 0.09 -14.55 -0.01
CA SER A 245 1.05 -13.59 0.54
C SER A 245 2.50 -13.90 0.11
N ASP A 246 2.83 -15.18 -0.09
CA ASP A 246 4.14 -15.62 -0.57
C ASP A 246 4.46 -15.11 -1.99
N PHE A 247 3.45 -14.79 -2.81
CA PHE A 247 3.66 -14.16 -4.13
C PHE A 247 4.21 -12.74 -4.05
N PHE A 248 4.08 -12.05 -2.91
CA PHE A 248 4.71 -10.75 -2.67
C PHE A 248 6.02 -10.92 -1.93
N ARG A 249 5.97 -11.67 -0.82
CA ARG A 249 7.08 -11.82 0.12
C ARG A 249 8.28 -12.46 -0.55
N ARG A 250 8.14 -13.63 -1.19
CA ARG A 250 9.30 -14.37 -1.73
C ARG A 250 9.95 -13.64 -2.91
N PRO A 251 9.23 -13.17 -3.94
CA PRO A 251 9.85 -12.46 -5.05
C PRO A 251 10.53 -11.16 -4.64
N PHE A 252 10.05 -10.49 -3.58
CA PHE A 252 10.72 -9.31 -3.06
C PHE A 252 11.89 -9.67 -2.12
N GLU A 253 11.61 -10.31 -0.98
CA GLU A 253 12.57 -10.50 0.12
C GLU A 253 13.63 -11.57 -0.18
N GLU A 254 13.26 -12.65 -0.87
CA GLU A 254 14.17 -13.79 -1.11
C GLU A 254 14.89 -13.67 -2.46
N LYS A 255 14.40 -12.80 -3.35
CA LYS A 255 14.85 -12.70 -4.74
C LYS A 255 15.37 -11.30 -5.08
N LEU A 256 14.48 -10.29 -5.19
CA LEU A 256 14.87 -8.95 -5.64
C LEU A 256 15.75 -8.19 -4.65
N HIS A 257 15.44 -8.22 -3.36
CA HIS A 257 16.22 -7.52 -2.33
C HIS A 257 17.66 -8.02 -2.28
N PRO A 258 17.94 -9.34 -2.14
CA PRO A 258 19.30 -9.87 -2.19
C PRO A 258 20.02 -9.54 -3.49
N TYR A 259 19.32 -9.61 -4.63
CA TYR A 259 19.88 -9.23 -5.93
C TYR A 259 20.37 -7.78 -5.93
N VAL A 260 19.52 -6.84 -5.51
CA VAL A 260 19.86 -5.42 -5.50
C VAL A 260 21.05 -5.17 -4.60
N PHE A 261 21.07 -5.69 -3.38
CA PHE A 261 22.17 -5.46 -2.45
C PHE A 261 23.48 -6.14 -2.85
N SER A 262 23.42 -7.28 -3.54
CA SER A 262 24.63 -7.99 -3.99
C SER A 262 25.24 -7.36 -5.26
N PHE A 263 24.39 -7.02 -6.23
CA PHE A 263 24.85 -6.74 -7.60
C PHE A 263 24.68 -5.29 -8.04
N VAL A 264 23.65 -4.58 -7.56
CA VAL A 264 23.27 -3.25 -8.06
C VAL A 264 23.69 -2.14 -7.10
N HIS A 265 23.46 -2.32 -5.81
CA HIS A 265 23.67 -1.31 -4.79
C HIS A 265 25.16 -0.98 -4.63
N ARG A 266 25.49 0.30 -4.82
CA ARG A 266 26.81 0.88 -4.58
C ARG A 266 26.61 2.20 -3.82
N PRO A 267 26.59 2.18 -2.47
CA PRO A 267 26.24 3.37 -1.67
C PRO A 267 27.20 4.55 -1.90
N GLN A 268 28.43 4.28 -2.33
CA GLN A 268 29.45 5.30 -2.65
C GLN A 268 29.19 6.03 -3.97
N VAL A 269 28.27 5.54 -4.81
CA VAL A 269 27.93 6.14 -6.10
C VAL A 269 26.46 6.50 -6.07
N GLN A 270 26.14 7.78 -5.90
CA GLN A 270 24.76 8.27 -5.66
C GLN A 270 23.71 7.67 -6.60
N ARG A 271 23.98 7.62 -7.92
CA ARG A 271 23.08 7.03 -8.93
C ARG A 271 22.87 5.51 -8.83
N TYR A 272 23.67 4.83 -8.04
CA TYR A 272 23.57 3.40 -7.71
C TYR A 272 23.36 3.20 -6.19
N ASN A 273 22.99 4.26 -5.46
CA ASN A 273 22.50 4.10 -4.12
C ASN A 273 21.03 3.63 -4.19
N TYR A 274 20.81 2.39 -3.75
CA TYR A 274 19.53 1.69 -3.74
C TYR A 274 19.16 1.33 -2.29
N SER A 275 19.62 2.08 -1.29
CA SER A 275 19.35 1.77 0.13
C SER A 275 17.85 1.75 0.46
N PHE A 276 17.01 2.40 -0.32
CA PHE A 276 15.54 2.35 -0.21
C PHE A 276 14.94 0.97 -0.55
N PHE A 277 15.67 0.09 -1.25
CA PHE A 277 15.25 -1.32 -1.38
C PHE A 277 15.30 -2.09 -0.06
N ASN A 278 15.89 -1.53 1.02
CA ASN A 278 15.88 -2.18 2.33
C ASN A 278 14.48 -2.22 2.98
N GLN A 279 13.50 -1.55 2.38
CA GLN A 279 12.15 -1.46 2.90
C GLN A 279 11.21 -2.31 2.08
N THR A 280 10.31 -2.99 2.79
CA THR A 280 9.22 -3.72 2.15
C THR A 280 8.32 -2.72 1.40
N PRO A 281 8.07 -2.93 0.09
CA PRO A 281 7.21 -2.05 -0.68
C PRO A 281 5.79 -2.03 -0.13
N LEU A 282 5.08 -0.92 -0.33
CA LEU A 282 3.66 -0.84 0.02
C LEU A 282 2.78 -1.72 -0.90
N PHE A 283 3.31 -2.07 -2.08
CA PHE A 283 2.62 -2.86 -3.12
C PHE A 283 1.38 -2.17 -3.72
N ASN A 284 1.36 -0.84 -3.77
CA ASN A 284 0.33 -0.07 -4.50
C ASN A 284 0.34 -0.36 -6.00
N TYR A 285 1.53 -0.59 -6.57
CA TYR A 285 1.74 -0.85 -8.00
C TYR A 285 2.43 -2.19 -8.16
N VAL A 286 1.71 -3.17 -8.70
CA VAL A 286 2.18 -4.54 -8.79
C VAL A 286 1.75 -5.16 -10.11
N TYR A 287 2.64 -5.97 -10.68
CA TYR A 287 2.31 -6.88 -11.75
C TYR A 287 2.82 -8.28 -11.40
N MET A 288 1.96 -9.27 -11.59
CA MET A 288 2.33 -10.67 -11.49
C MET A 288 1.75 -11.42 -12.68
N ALA A 289 2.51 -12.36 -13.22
CA ALA A 289 1.98 -13.29 -14.20
C ALA A 289 2.64 -14.65 -14.03
N LYS A 290 1.85 -15.72 -14.14
CA LYS A 290 2.32 -17.10 -14.13
C LYS A 290 1.72 -17.84 -15.31
N ALA A 291 2.55 -18.58 -16.02
CA ALA A 291 2.13 -19.51 -17.06
C ALA A 291 2.96 -20.80 -16.94
N ASN A 292 2.38 -21.80 -16.28
CA ASN A 292 3.10 -23.01 -15.86
C ASN A 292 4.31 -22.63 -14.97
N GLU A 293 5.52 -23.03 -15.36
CA GLU A 293 6.76 -22.73 -14.65
C GLU A 293 7.28 -21.30 -14.86
N GLU A 294 6.79 -20.59 -15.88
CA GLU A 294 7.17 -19.20 -16.16
C GLU A 294 6.50 -18.26 -15.16
N PHE A 295 7.28 -17.36 -14.57
CA PHE A 295 6.79 -16.39 -13.59
C PHE A 295 7.41 -15.02 -13.79
N VAL A 296 6.56 -13.99 -13.73
CA VAL A 296 6.95 -12.58 -13.68
C VAL A 296 6.39 -11.96 -12.42
N TYR A 297 7.25 -11.22 -11.73
CA TYR A 297 6.88 -10.34 -10.64
C TYR A 297 7.48 -8.96 -10.89
N ALA A 298 6.68 -7.92 -10.68
CA ALA A 298 7.17 -6.56 -10.70
C ALA A 298 6.43 -5.70 -9.69
N PHE A 299 7.12 -4.71 -9.15
CA PHE A 299 6.50 -3.68 -8.33
C PHE A 299 7.09 -2.30 -8.64
N LYS A 300 6.33 -1.27 -8.28
CA LYS A 300 6.79 0.12 -8.29
C LYS A 300 6.40 0.80 -6.96
N GLN A 301 7.24 1.73 -6.53
CA GLN A 301 6.98 2.65 -5.43
C GLN A 301 7.17 4.08 -5.93
N GLU A 302 6.34 5.00 -5.43
CA GLU A 302 6.38 6.41 -5.81
C GLU A 302 6.41 7.27 -4.55
N ASN A 303 7.30 8.27 -4.50
CA ASN A 303 7.41 9.24 -3.40
C ASN A 303 7.55 8.63 -1.99
N VAL A 304 8.22 7.48 -1.84
CA VAL A 304 8.29 6.77 -0.55
C VAL A 304 9.60 6.97 0.21
N THR A 305 10.48 7.88 -0.20
CA THR A 305 11.76 8.13 0.49
C THR A 305 11.87 9.58 0.94
N LEU A 306 12.82 9.88 1.85
CA LEU A 306 13.18 11.25 2.24
C LEU A 306 13.47 12.16 1.02
N PHE A 307 13.99 11.59 -0.06
CA PHE A 307 14.29 12.30 -1.31
C PHE A 307 13.20 12.15 -2.37
N GLN A 308 12.03 11.58 -2.03
CA GLN A 308 10.92 11.33 -2.93
C GLN A 308 11.35 10.56 -4.19
N ILE A 309 12.16 9.52 -3.99
CA ILE A 309 12.64 8.64 -5.06
C ILE A 309 11.52 7.67 -5.43
N ASP A 310 11.21 7.61 -6.72
CA ASP A 310 10.40 6.53 -7.28
C ASP A 310 11.33 5.38 -7.66
N PHE A 311 10.94 4.14 -7.40
CA PHE A 311 11.74 2.98 -7.76
C PHE A 311 10.88 1.79 -8.14
N ALA A 312 11.46 0.87 -8.90
CA ALA A 312 10.79 -0.32 -9.36
C ALA A 312 11.76 -1.50 -9.45
N GLY A 313 11.21 -2.70 -9.25
CA GLY A 313 11.94 -3.96 -9.34
C GLY A 313 11.17 -4.97 -10.17
N TRP A 314 11.89 -5.80 -10.91
CA TRP A 314 11.32 -6.87 -11.74
C TRP A 314 12.11 -8.16 -11.57
N TYR A 315 11.39 -9.26 -11.38
CA TYR A 315 11.91 -10.62 -11.27
C TYR A 315 11.22 -11.51 -12.30
N PHE A 316 12.02 -12.24 -13.05
CA PHE A 316 11.58 -13.23 -14.02
C PHE A 316 12.16 -14.58 -13.63
N SER A 317 11.34 -15.62 -13.69
CA SER A 317 11.74 -17.00 -13.43
C SER A 317 11.29 -17.89 -14.58
N ASN A 318 12.21 -18.72 -15.08
CA ASN A 318 12.03 -19.65 -16.19
C ASN A 318 11.58 -19.02 -17.52
N ILE A 319 11.81 -17.72 -17.71
CA ILE A 319 11.47 -17.01 -18.94
C ILE A 319 12.72 -16.80 -19.79
N ALA A 320 12.69 -17.27 -21.03
CA ALA A 320 13.76 -17.07 -21.99
C ALA A 320 13.73 -15.65 -22.57
N LEU A 321 14.51 -14.74 -21.96
CA LEU A 321 14.72 -13.40 -22.52
C LEU A 321 15.75 -13.42 -23.67
N PRO A 322 15.65 -12.48 -24.64
CA PRO A 322 16.66 -12.37 -25.69
C PRO A 322 18.06 -12.21 -25.14
N LYS A 323 19.07 -12.73 -25.86
CA LYS A 323 20.47 -12.38 -25.58
C LYS A 323 20.61 -10.86 -25.56
N ASP A 324 21.36 -10.37 -24.57
CA ASP A 324 21.56 -8.93 -24.31
C ASP A 324 20.28 -8.18 -23.92
N ALA A 325 19.27 -8.84 -23.34
CA ALA A 325 18.04 -8.20 -22.87
C ALA A 325 18.32 -6.95 -22.01
N CYS A 326 19.29 -7.03 -21.09
CA CYS A 326 19.71 -5.88 -20.29
C CYS A 326 20.17 -4.70 -21.16
N ALA A 327 21.11 -4.92 -22.09
CA ALA A 327 21.65 -3.86 -22.92
C ALA A 327 20.62 -3.30 -23.93
N ARG A 328 19.84 -4.20 -24.57
CA ARG A 328 18.95 -3.86 -25.69
C ARG A 328 17.62 -3.28 -25.26
N LEU A 329 17.02 -3.82 -24.20
CA LEU A 329 15.69 -3.43 -23.75
C LEU A 329 15.78 -2.42 -22.62
N MET A 330 16.67 -2.65 -21.66
CA MET A 330 16.62 -1.94 -20.38
C MET A 330 17.55 -0.73 -20.37
N LYS A 331 18.85 -0.93 -20.63
CA LYS A 331 19.85 0.15 -20.65
C LYS A 331 19.61 1.19 -21.74
N ARG A 332 18.89 0.81 -22.80
CA ARG A 332 18.46 1.73 -23.85
C ARG A 332 17.37 2.70 -23.37
N ALA A 333 16.47 2.22 -22.51
CA ALA A 333 15.42 3.04 -21.91
C ALA A 333 15.96 3.81 -20.69
N ASP A 334 16.75 3.15 -19.85
CA ASP A 334 17.32 3.70 -18.63
C ASP A 334 18.75 3.19 -18.44
N SER A 335 19.73 4.04 -18.76
CA SER A 335 21.16 3.69 -18.65
C SER A 335 21.60 3.39 -17.22
N PHE A 336 20.83 3.78 -16.20
CA PHE A 336 21.15 3.61 -14.78
C PHE A 336 20.44 2.43 -14.11
N ALA A 337 19.50 1.77 -14.80
CA ALA A 337 18.85 0.56 -14.28
C ALA A 337 19.87 -0.58 -14.10
N GLY A 338 19.85 -1.29 -12.98
CA GLY A 338 20.70 -2.44 -12.72
C GLY A 338 20.11 -3.71 -13.34
N CYS A 339 20.85 -4.36 -14.24
CA CYS A 339 20.47 -5.64 -14.86
C CYS A 339 21.65 -6.45 -15.43
N GLU A 340 22.90 -6.04 -15.20
CA GLU A 340 24.06 -6.56 -15.93
C GLU A 340 24.54 -7.92 -15.40
N GLN A 341 24.50 -8.12 -14.09
CA GLN A 341 24.97 -9.35 -13.45
C GLN A 341 23.77 -10.17 -13.01
N GLN A 342 23.50 -11.30 -13.67
CA GLN A 342 22.37 -12.19 -13.36
C GLN A 342 22.89 -13.42 -12.60
N PRO A 343 22.27 -13.80 -11.46
CA PRO A 343 22.79 -14.85 -10.60
C PRO A 343 22.54 -16.27 -11.15
N SER A 344 21.58 -16.45 -12.05
CA SER A 344 21.18 -17.74 -12.62
C SER A 344 20.79 -17.58 -14.10
N PRO A 345 21.01 -18.59 -14.96
CA PRO A 345 20.51 -18.57 -16.35
C PRO A 345 18.99 -18.72 -16.46
N SER A 346 18.31 -19.23 -15.44
CA SER A 346 16.85 -19.39 -15.41
C SER A 346 16.12 -18.19 -14.78
N GLU A 347 16.86 -17.21 -14.27
CA GLU A 347 16.29 -16.04 -13.61
C GLU A 347 16.81 -14.76 -14.24
N PHE A 348 15.98 -13.73 -14.23
CA PHE A 348 16.39 -12.40 -14.63
C PHE A 348 15.85 -11.35 -13.68
N PHE A 349 16.67 -10.36 -13.37
CA PHE A 349 16.38 -9.34 -12.38
C PHE A 349 16.67 -7.95 -12.95
N MET A 350 15.84 -7.01 -12.54
CA MET A 350 16.02 -5.59 -12.85
C MET A 350 15.66 -4.75 -11.64
N ALA A 351 16.42 -3.67 -11.45
CA ALA A 351 16.06 -2.62 -10.52
C ALA A 351 16.30 -1.27 -11.19
N ALA A 352 15.36 -0.35 -11.04
CA ALA A 352 15.48 1.00 -11.55
C ALA A 352 15.06 2.00 -10.47
N GLN A 353 15.63 3.20 -10.56
CA GLN A 353 15.20 4.33 -9.75
C GLN A 353 15.06 5.55 -10.64
N ARG A 354 14.03 6.33 -10.33
CA ARG A 354 13.90 7.69 -10.82
C ARG A 354 14.39 8.60 -9.71
N THR A 355 15.61 9.10 -9.84
CA THR A 355 16.03 10.23 -9.02
C THR A 355 15.26 11.47 -9.48
N PRO A 356 14.61 12.23 -8.57
CA PRO A 356 14.09 13.55 -8.90
C PRO A 356 15.25 14.37 -9.46
N PRO A 357 15.05 15.17 -10.51
CA PRO A 357 16.16 15.73 -11.26
C PRO A 357 16.90 16.80 -10.44
N PRO A 358 18.22 16.69 -10.20
CA PRO A 358 19.07 17.86 -10.28
C PRO A 358 19.48 17.99 -11.75
N GLY A 359 18.63 18.64 -12.57
CA GLY A 359 18.95 19.00 -13.96
C GLY A 359 18.10 18.34 -15.04
N ASN A 360 18.10 18.98 -16.23
CA ASN A 360 17.29 18.67 -17.42
C ASN A 360 17.55 17.27 -18.02
N PHE A 361 17.16 16.19 -17.33
CA PHE A 361 17.15 14.86 -17.94
C PHE A 361 15.99 14.78 -18.94
N ARG A 362 16.34 14.59 -20.23
CA ARG A 362 15.39 14.47 -21.35
C ARG A 362 14.89 13.04 -21.61
N GLN A 363 15.42 12.04 -20.89
CA GLN A 363 15.06 10.64 -21.12
C GLN A 363 14.19 10.11 -19.96
N PRO A 364 13.04 9.49 -20.26
CA PRO A 364 12.19 8.87 -19.24
C PRO A 364 12.92 7.67 -18.62
N SER A 365 12.78 7.50 -17.30
CA SER A 365 13.31 6.33 -16.59
C SER A 365 12.47 5.08 -16.86
N LEU A 366 12.97 3.88 -16.55
CA LEU A 366 12.15 2.66 -16.61
C LEU A 366 10.97 2.70 -15.63
N VAL A 367 11.08 3.48 -14.56
CA VAL A 367 9.99 3.73 -13.62
C VAL A 367 8.87 4.55 -14.28
N ASP A 368 9.22 5.53 -15.11
CA ASP A 368 8.25 6.32 -15.90
C ASP A 368 7.56 5.47 -16.97
N ALA A 369 8.31 4.54 -17.57
CA ALA A 369 7.83 3.59 -18.56
C ALA A 369 7.11 2.36 -17.96
N TRP A 370 6.77 2.38 -16.66
CA TRP A 370 6.17 1.25 -15.95
C TRP A 370 5.04 0.54 -16.72
N SER A 371 4.05 1.29 -17.21
CA SER A 371 2.91 0.73 -17.94
C SER A 371 3.34 0.03 -19.24
N ASP A 372 4.31 0.60 -19.95
CA ASP A 372 4.82 0.06 -21.21
C ASP A 372 5.63 -1.21 -20.95
N VAL A 373 6.49 -1.18 -19.92
CA VAL A 373 7.31 -2.33 -19.50
C VAL A 373 6.37 -3.48 -19.14
N VAL A 374 5.44 -3.28 -18.20
CA VAL A 374 4.47 -4.31 -17.79
C VAL A 374 3.64 -4.81 -18.98
N GLY A 375 3.26 -3.93 -19.91
CA GLY A 375 2.58 -4.30 -21.15
C GLY A 375 3.37 -5.29 -22.02
N MET A 376 4.70 -5.22 -21.99
CA MET A 376 5.59 -6.17 -22.68
C MET A 376 5.80 -7.48 -21.92
N LEU A 377 5.55 -7.52 -20.60
CA LEU A 377 5.82 -8.70 -19.75
C LEU A 377 4.71 -9.75 -19.76
N ARG A 378 3.74 -9.65 -20.66
CA ARG A 378 2.61 -10.59 -20.76
C ARG A 378 3.11 -11.97 -21.18
N VAL A 379 3.08 -12.90 -20.23
CA VAL A 379 3.43 -14.32 -20.43
C VAL A 379 2.29 -15.04 -21.16
N GLY A 380 2.60 -15.97 -22.07
CA GLY A 380 1.64 -16.88 -22.72
C GLY A 380 0.76 -16.27 -23.82
N ARG A 381 1.32 -15.99 -24.99
CA ARG A 381 0.53 -15.73 -26.21
C ARG A 381 0.01 -17.00 -26.86
#